data_AF-A0A9X3CN67-F1
#
_entry.id   AF-A0A9X3CN67-F1
#
_cell.length_a   1.000
_cell.length_b   1.000
_cell.length_c   1.000
_cell.angle_alpha   90.00
_cell.angle_beta   90.00
_cell.angle_gamma   90.00
#
_symmetry.space_group_name_H-M   'P 1'
#
loop_
_entity.id
_entity.type
_entity.pdbx_description
1 polymer ?
#
loop_
_entity_poly.entity_id
_entity_poly.type
_entity_poly.pdbx_seq_one_letter_code
_entity_poly.pdbx_strand_id
1 'polypeptide(L)'
;MFSYLRRCLHYQPQLSLFIALCLLGLSAWIAGVLAWQLFPQSSSVGRWTPPTMVKVQSAGTSNSAYSSEINKANIFGQYQREQKIVQAPVVTDAPKTRLNVVLVGSVVSNNPERSLAVVANRGTQGTYGIGEQIEGTRATIAAVLIDRIIISNSGRDETVMLEGIEYKKLDLKQPAPAAASNVVGNNPRDNEEKLAAIRSTITQDPQQIFQYVRLSQVKRDGKISGYRVSPGRDAELFNAVGLQNGDIAVALNGADLTDPAAMGQIYQSISDLTELNLTVERDGQQHDIFIQF
;
A
#
# COMPACT_ATOMS: atom_id res chain seq x y z
N MET A 1 27.73 -28.21 -94.86
CA MET A 1 27.61 -28.70 -93.47
C MET A 1 28.85 -28.45 -92.60
N PHE A 2 29.76 -27.53 -92.97
CA PHE A 2 30.93 -27.16 -92.13
C PHE A 2 30.84 -25.75 -91.53
N SER A 3 29.87 -24.93 -91.95
CA SER A 3 29.72 -23.53 -91.52
C SER A 3 29.01 -23.35 -90.17
N TYR A 4 28.14 -24.30 -89.79
CA TYR A 4 27.40 -24.28 -88.52
C TYR A 4 28.27 -24.71 -87.33
N LEU A 5 29.22 -25.63 -87.51
CA LEU A 5 30.16 -26.02 -86.45
C LEU A 5 31.08 -24.86 -86.03
N ARG A 6 31.55 -24.04 -86.99
CA ARG A 6 32.41 -22.88 -86.69
C ARG A 6 31.68 -21.78 -85.90
N ARG A 7 30.37 -21.60 -86.11
CA ARG A 7 29.55 -20.65 -85.33
C ARG A 7 29.32 -21.16 -83.91
N CYS A 8 29.11 -22.46 -83.71
CA CYS A 8 29.02 -23.05 -82.36
C CYS A 8 30.29 -22.85 -81.53
N LEU A 9 31.49 -23.04 -82.11
CA LEU A 9 32.75 -22.81 -81.40
C LEU A 9 32.96 -21.34 -80.99
N HIS A 10 32.39 -20.38 -81.72
CA HIS A 10 32.55 -18.95 -81.44
C HIS A 10 31.63 -18.47 -80.30
N TYR A 11 30.43 -19.07 -80.16
CA TYR A 11 29.50 -18.79 -79.05
C TYR A 11 29.74 -19.67 -77.81
N GLN A 12 30.46 -20.78 -77.95
CA GLN A 12 30.84 -21.66 -76.84
C GLN A 12 31.54 -20.94 -75.66
N PRO A 13 32.54 -20.05 -75.87
CA PRO A 13 33.18 -19.34 -74.75
C PRO A 13 32.26 -18.31 -74.09
N GLN A 14 31.34 -17.70 -74.84
CA GLN A 14 30.37 -16.74 -74.29
C GLN A 14 29.28 -17.45 -73.48
N LEU A 15 28.82 -18.61 -73.96
CA LEU A 15 27.85 -19.45 -73.26
C LEU A 15 28.47 -20.07 -72.00
N SER A 16 29.71 -20.55 -72.06
CA SER A 16 30.39 -21.09 -70.88
C SER A 16 30.69 -20.02 -69.84
N LEU A 17 31.03 -18.79 -70.26
CA LEU A 17 31.20 -17.65 -69.35
C LEU A 17 29.89 -17.27 -68.67
N PHE A 18 28.78 -17.24 -69.43
CA PHE A 18 27.45 -16.97 -68.86
C PHE A 18 27.03 -18.04 -67.85
N ILE A 19 27.24 -19.32 -68.19
CA ILE A 19 26.97 -20.44 -67.28
C ILE A 19 27.86 -20.38 -66.04
N ALA A 20 29.15 -20.06 -66.19
CA ALA A 20 30.08 -19.91 -65.08
C ALA A 20 29.67 -18.76 -64.15
N LEU A 21 29.28 -17.60 -64.69
CA LEU A 21 28.77 -16.47 -63.91
C LEU A 21 27.47 -16.81 -63.19
N CYS A 22 26.55 -17.53 -63.85
CA CYS A 22 25.34 -18.03 -63.21
C CYS A 22 25.66 -18.98 -62.05
N LEU A 23 26.57 -19.94 -62.23
CA LEU A 23 26.99 -20.86 -61.16
C LEU A 23 27.68 -20.14 -60.00
N LEU A 24 28.48 -19.11 -60.27
CA LEU A 24 29.17 -18.32 -59.25
C LEU A 24 28.19 -17.44 -58.47
N GLY A 25 27.18 -16.87 -59.14
CA GLY A 25 26.08 -16.17 -58.47
C GLY A 25 25.25 -17.10 -57.57
N LEU A 26 24.97 -18.32 -58.06
CA LEU A 26 24.23 -19.33 -57.30
C LEU A 26 25.01 -19.80 -56.06
N SER A 27 26.33 -20.02 -56.20
CA SER A 27 27.16 -20.43 -55.07
C SER A 27 27.29 -19.32 -54.02
N ALA A 28 27.44 -18.07 -54.44
CA ALA A 28 27.47 -16.91 -53.55
C ALA A 28 26.14 -16.75 -52.78
N TRP A 29 25.00 -16.97 -53.45
CA TRP A 29 23.68 -16.95 -52.80
C TRP A 29 23.56 -18.03 -51.73
N ILE A 30 23.93 -19.27 -52.06
CA ILE A 30 23.87 -20.41 -51.13
C ILE A 30 24.76 -20.16 -49.92
N ALA A 31 25.97 -19.62 -50.13
CA ALA A 31 26.89 -19.26 -49.03
C ALA A 31 26.29 -18.16 -48.12
N GLY A 32 25.61 -17.17 -48.69
CA GLY A 32 24.92 -16.13 -47.93
C GLY A 32 23.79 -16.69 -47.05
N VAL A 33 22.98 -17.60 -47.58
CA VAL A 33 21.91 -18.27 -46.82
C VAL A 33 22.46 -19.12 -45.68
N LEU A 34 23.54 -19.87 -45.93
CA LEU A 34 24.24 -20.66 -44.91
C LEU A 34 24.88 -19.78 -43.82
N ALA A 35 25.49 -18.66 -44.20
CA ALA A 35 26.04 -17.69 -43.27
C ALA A 35 24.95 -17.10 -42.37
N TRP A 36 23.75 -16.86 -42.90
CA TRP A 36 22.62 -16.35 -42.11
C TRP A 36 22.06 -17.37 -41.11
N GLN A 37 22.23 -18.68 -41.36
CA GLN A 37 21.83 -19.73 -40.42
C GLN A 37 22.77 -19.90 -39.22
N LEU A 38 24.03 -19.43 -39.32
CA LEU A 38 25.01 -19.47 -38.22
C LEU A 38 24.71 -18.46 -37.11
N PHE A 39 23.85 -17.48 -37.36
CA PHE A 39 23.37 -16.53 -36.35
C PHE A 39 21.98 -16.93 -35.86
N PRO A 40 21.85 -17.65 -34.73
CA PRO A 40 20.54 -18.01 -34.20
C PRO A 40 19.77 -16.75 -33.78
N GLN A 41 18.73 -16.40 -34.54
CA GLN A 41 17.74 -15.40 -34.17
C GLN A 41 16.75 -16.03 -33.15
N SER A 42 17.24 -16.45 -31.99
CA SER A 42 16.39 -17.01 -30.94
C SER A 42 15.96 -15.92 -29.95
N SER A 43 14.89 -15.22 -30.30
CA SER A 43 14.01 -14.59 -29.31
C SER A 43 12.56 -14.67 -29.79
N SER A 44 12.04 -15.91 -29.82
CA SER A 44 10.60 -16.14 -29.74
C SER A 44 10.18 -15.72 -28.33
N VAL A 45 9.70 -14.49 -28.18
CA VAL A 45 9.00 -14.07 -26.96
C VAL A 45 7.71 -14.87 -26.94
N GLY A 46 7.62 -15.85 -26.04
CA GLY A 46 6.43 -16.68 -25.90
C GLY A 46 5.21 -15.77 -25.73
N ARG A 47 4.22 -15.92 -26.62
CA ARG A 47 2.93 -15.24 -26.43
C ARG A 47 2.37 -15.71 -25.09
N TRP A 48 2.10 -14.75 -24.22
CA TRP A 48 1.45 -15.02 -22.94
C TRP A 48 0.11 -15.71 -23.21
N THR A 49 -0.02 -16.92 -22.72
CA THR A 49 -1.29 -17.65 -22.65
C THR A 49 -1.76 -17.62 -21.20
N PRO A 50 -3.02 -17.28 -20.92
CA PRO A 50 -3.56 -17.39 -19.57
C PRO A 50 -3.46 -18.84 -19.09
N PRO A 51 -3.12 -19.10 -17.82
CA PRO A 51 -3.19 -20.44 -17.28
C PRO A 51 -4.63 -20.93 -17.46
N THR A 52 -4.79 -22.03 -18.18
CA THR A 52 -6.06 -22.76 -18.21
C THR A 52 -6.42 -23.08 -16.77
N MET A 53 -7.54 -22.53 -16.31
CA MET A 53 -8.08 -22.84 -14.99
C MET A 53 -8.21 -24.36 -14.90
N VAL A 54 -7.32 -24.98 -14.14
CA VAL A 54 -7.52 -26.35 -13.68
C VAL A 54 -8.83 -26.28 -12.91
N LYS A 55 -9.88 -26.89 -13.45
CA LYS A 55 -11.08 -27.19 -12.68
C LYS A 55 -10.64 -28.21 -11.65
N VAL A 56 -10.09 -27.72 -10.54
CA VAL A 56 -9.88 -28.50 -9.33
C VAL A 56 -11.26 -29.01 -9.00
N GLN A 57 -11.47 -30.30 -9.22
CA GLN A 57 -12.63 -30.97 -8.66
C GLN A 57 -12.49 -30.79 -7.16
N SER A 58 -13.31 -29.90 -6.61
CA SER A 58 -13.49 -29.73 -5.18
C SER A 58 -14.02 -31.04 -4.60
N ALA A 59 -13.10 -31.97 -4.31
CA ALA A 59 -13.28 -32.84 -3.17
C ALA A 59 -13.22 -31.90 -1.96
N GLY A 60 -14.36 -31.71 -1.30
CA GLY A 60 -14.52 -30.75 -0.21
C GLY A 60 -13.41 -30.90 0.82
N THR A 61 -12.51 -29.93 0.87
CA THR A 61 -11.67 -29.68 2.02
C THR A 61 -11.52 -28.17 2.13
N SER A 62 -12.09 -27.66 3.21
CA SER A 62 -12.14 -26.29 3.67
C SER A 62 -10.87 -25.49 3.38
N ASN A 63 -11.03 -24.44 2.57
CA ASN A 63 -10.04 -23.40 2.29
C ASN A 63 -9.67 -22.53 3.52
N SER A 64 -10.06 -22.92 4.74
CA SER A 64 -9.68 -22.24 5.99
C SER A 64 -8.34 -22.71 6.56
N ALA A 65 -7.79 -23.83 6.07
CA ALA A 65 -6.52 -24.35 6.57
C ALA A 65 -5.34 -23.44 6.19
N TYR A 66 -5.25 -23.00 4.92
CA TYR A 66 -4.12 -22.23 4.42
C TYR A 66 -4.02 -20.81 4.99
N SER A 67 -5.14 -20.15 5.25
CA SER A 67 -5.15 -18.83 5.90
C SER A 67 -4.75 -18.92 7.37
N SER A 68 -5.10 -20.01 8.06
CA SER A 68 -4.71 -20.21 9.46
C SER A 68 -3.21 -20.46 9.63
N GLU A 69 -2.56 -21.16 8.69
CA GLU A 69 -1.12 -21.44 8.77
C GLU A 69 -0.27 -20.21 8.46
N ILE A 70 -0.66 -19.40 7.48
CA ILE A 70 0.02 -18.14 7.17
C ILE A 70 -0.13 -17.14 8.32
N ASN A 71 -1.31 -17.06 8.94
CA ASN A 71 -1.51 -16.22 10.12
C ASN A 71 -0.72 -16.72 11.34
N LYS A 72 -0.56 -18.04 11.52
CA LYS A 72 0.28 -18.63 12.59
C LYS A 72 1.77 -18.46 12.34
N ALA A 73 2.20 -18.33 11.09
CA ALA A 73 3.61 -18.19 10.73
C ALA A 73 4.22 -16.84 11.15
N ASN A 74 3.42 -15.88 11.64
CA ASN A 74 3.89 -14.58 12.15
C ASN A 74 4.92 -13.91 11.24
N ILE A 75 4.71 -13.99 9.91
CA ILE A 75 5.68 -13.55 8.90
C ILE A 75 5.98 -12.04 8.99
N PHE A 76 5.09 -11.30 9.67
CA PHE A 76 5.21 -9.86 9.90
C PHE A 76 5.52 -9.50 11.37
N GLY A 77 5.90 -10.49 12.18
CA GLY A 77 6.12 -10.35 13.62
C GLY A 77 4.84 -10.46 14.45
N GLN A 78 5.01 -10.80 15.74
CA GLN A 78 3.91 -10.84 16.71
C GLN A 78 3.74 -9.46 17.34
N TYR A 79 2.51 -8.95 17.30
CA TYR A 79 2.15 -7.77 18.10
C TYR A 79 2.16 -8.16 19.59
N GLN A 80 3.22 -7.78 20.29
CA GLN A 80 3.36 -8.01 21.74
C GLN A 80 2.59 -6.92 22.49
N ARG A 81 1.47 -7.28 23.12
CA ARG A 81 0.62 -6.38 23.93
C ARG A 81 1.36 -5.81 25.15
N GLU A 82 2.45 -6.44 25.58
CA GLU A 82 3.31 -5.99 26.66
C GLU A 82 4.55 -5.24 26.17
N GLN A 83 4.36 -4.25 25.30
CA GLN A 83 5.18 -3.07 25.50
C GLN A 83 4.58 -2.37 26.72
N LYS A 84 5.16 -2.66 27.90
CA LYS A 84 5.10 -1.75 29.04
C LYS A 84 5.28 -0.37 28.42
N ILE A 85 4.25 0.47 28.51
CA ILE A 85 4.36 1.88 28.17
C ILE A 85 5.40 2.39 29.16
N VAL A 86 6.68 2.27 28.78
CA VAL A 86 7.72 3.12 29.31
C VAL A 86 7.22 4.46 28.83
N GLN A 87 6.50 5.14 29.71
CA GLN A 87 6.12 6.51 29.54
C GLN A 87 7.41 7.17 29.07
N ALA A 88 7.48 7.52 27.78
CA ALA A 88 8.54 8.37 27.30
C ALA A 88 8.51 9.53 28.30
N PRO A 89 9.61 9.79 29.03
CA PRO A 89 9.58 10.78 30.09
C PRO A 89 8.94 12.02 29.48
N VAL A 90 7.87 12.46 30.16
CA VAL A 90 7.06 13.62 29.81
C VAL A 90 7.98 14.64 29.16
N VAL A 91 7.63 15.08 27.95
CA VAL A 91 8.33 16.17 27.26
C VAL A 91 8.24 17.38 28.18
N THR A 92 9.21 17.50 29.08
CA THR A 92 9.46 18.71 29.85
C THR A 92 9.88 19.71 28.81
N ASP A 93 9.12 20.80 28.66
CA ASP A 93 9.50 21.96 27.88
C ASP A 93 10.77 22.56 28.50
N ALA A 94 11.92 22.00 28.13
CA ALA A 94 13.23 22.40 28.62
C ALA A 94 13.71 23.58 27.78
N PRO A 95 14.01 24.73 28.39
CA PRO A 95 14.49 25.90 27.67
C PRO A 95 15.80 25.59 26.94
N LYS A 96 16.10 26.35 25.88
CA LYS A 96 17.38 26.24 25.16
C LYS A 96 18.56 26.38 26.13
N THR A 97 19.56 25.51 25.99
CA THR A 97 20.76 25.53 26.82
C THR A 97 21.54 26.84 26.69
N ARG A 98 22.19 27.24 27.78
CA ARG A 98 23.18 28.32 27.79
C ARG A 98 24.61 27.81 27.72
N LEU A 99 24.81 26.50 27.73
CA LEU A 99 26.13 25.89 27.60
C LEU A 99 26.63 26.06 26.16
N ASN A 100 27.94 26.31 26.02
CA ASN A 100 28.59 26.41 24.72
C ASN A 100 28.93 24.99 24.19
N VAL A 101 27.90 24.18 23.98
CA VAL A 101 27.97 22.84 23.41
C VAL A 101 27.09 22.77 22.17
N VAL A 102 27.50 21.95 21.21
CA VAL A 102 26.82 21.78 19.92
C VAL A 102 26.52 20.30 19.72
N LEU A 103 25.27 19.96 19.40
CA LEU A 103 24.91 18.61 19.01
C LEU A 103 25.24 18.44 17.52
N VAL A 104 26.14 17.52 17.20
CA VAL A 104 26.61 17.24 15.83
C VAL A 104 25.82 16.10 15.19
N GLY A 105 25.37 15.13 16.00
CA GLY A 105 24.60 13.98 15.51
C GLY A 105 23.86 13.25 16.63
N SER A 106 22.79 12.53 16.27
CA SER A 106 21.96 11.75 17.19
C SER A 106 21.50 10.46 16.52
N VAL A 107 21.58 9.34 17.25
CA VAL A 107 21.04 8.03 16.83
C VAL A 107 20.07 7.57 17.91
N VAL A 108 18.79 7.52 17.57
CA VAL A 108 17.72 7.11 18.48
C VAL A 108 17.35 5.65 18.20
N SER A 109 17.26 4.85 19.25
CA SER A 109 16.84 3.45 19.19
C SER A 109 15.54 3.23 19.97
N ASN A 110 14.81 2.17 19.63
CA ASN A 110 13.66 1.72 20.41
C ASN A 110 14.04 1.24 21.82
N ASN A 111 15.31 0.88 22.04
CA ASN A 111 15.89 0.68 23.35
C ASN A 111 16.66 1.96 23.78
N PRO A 112 16.22 2.69 24.82
CA PRO A 112 16.85 3.93 25.27
C PRO A 112 18.36 3.79 25.57
N GLU A 113 18.79 2.64 26.10
CA GLU A 113 20.21 2.39 26.43
C GLU A 113 21.12 2.33 25.19
N ARG A 114 20.53 2.13 24.00
CA ARG A 114 21.26 2.12 22.72
C ARG A 114 21.22 3.46 22.00
N SER A 115 20.64 4.49 22.60
CA SER A 115 20.58 5.82 21.99
C SER A 115 21.88 6.58 22.29
N LEU A 116 22.45 7.19 21.25
CA LEU A 116 23.76 7.85 21.30
C LEU A 116 23.67 9.25 20.70
N ALA A 117 24.40 10.20 21.29
CA ALA A 117 24.53 11.55 20.81
C ALA A 117 26.00 11.94 20.63
N VAL A 118 26.33 12.60 19.53
CA VAL A 118 27.66 13.15 19.28
C VAL A 118 27.62 14.63 19.61
N VAL A 119 28.35 15.02 20.67
CA VAL A 119 28.36 16.39 21.19
C VAL A 119 29.74 16.98 21.04
N ALA A 120 29.81 18.18 20.47
CA ALA A 120 31.02 18.99 20.39
C ALA A 120 31.05 20.03 21.53
N ASN A 121 32.17 20.10 22.24
CA ASN A 121 32.45 21.13 23.22
C ASN A 121 33.81 21.77 22.91
N ARG A 122 33.83 23.07 22.61
CA ARG A 122 35.06 23.85 22.31
C ARG A 122 35.99 23.20 21.27
N GLY A 123 35.41 22.54 20.26
CA GLY A 123 36.15 21.90 19.17
C GLY A 123 36.52 20.43 19.39
N THR A 124 36.27 19.86 20.57
CA THR A 124 36.42 18.43 20.83
C THR A 124 35.07 17.74 20.73
N GLN A 125 34.99 16.65 19.95
CA GLN A 125 33.78 15.86 19.77
C GLN A 125 33.85 14.58 20.62
N GLY A 126 32.75 14.24 21.28
CA GLY A 126 32.58 13.00 22.03
C GLY A 126 31.22 12.36 21.77
N THR A 127 31.14 11.04 21.93
CA THR A 127 29.90 10.27 21.83
C THR A 127 29.42 9.92 23.22
N TYR A 128 28.14 10.22 23.51
CA TYR A 128 27.55 10.07 24.83
C TYR A 128 26.20 9.33 24.77
N GLY A 129 26.00 8.40 25.69
CA GLY A 129 24.72 7.75 25.95
C GLY A 129 23.86 8.47 27.00
N ILE A 130 22.63 8.01 27.21
CA ILE A 130 21.75 8.52 28.27
C ILE A 130 22.38 8.24 29.63
N GLY A 131 22.44 9.26 30.49
CA GLY A 131 23.04 9.23 31.82
C GLY A 131 24.52 9.61 31.86
N GLU A 132 25.20 9.71 30.72
CA GLU A 132 26.62 10.05 30.65
C GLU A 132 26.86 11.56 30.75
N GLN A 133 28.03 11.94 31.30
CA GLN A 133 28.43 13.34 31.47
C GLN A 133 29.22 13.83 30.26
N ILE A 134 28.87 15.01 29.74
CA ILE A 134 29.60 15.65 28.64
C ILE A 134 30.94 16.18 29.15
N GLU A 135 32.03 15.76 28.52
CA GLU A 135 33.39 16.15 28.90
C GLU A 135 33.58 17.67 28.85
N GLY A 136 34.29 18.22 29.84
CA GLY A 136 34.50 19.66 30.00
C GLY A 136 33.27 20.43 30.50
N THR A 137 32.18 19.74 30.85
CA THR A 137 31.01 20.32 31.53
C THR A 137 30.57 19.45 32.71
N ARG A 138 29.60 19.93 33.48
CA ARG A 138 28.91 19.17 34.54
C ARG A 138 27.52 18.68 34.12
N ALA A 139 27.22 18.75 32.81
CA ALA A 139 25.92 18.39 32.28
C ALA A 139 25.89 16.91 31.89
N THR A 140 24.81 16.23 32.23
CA THR A 140 24.56 14.82 31.86
C THR A 140 23.46 14.72 30.82
N ILE A 141 23.52 13.71 29.95
CA ILE A 141 22.46 13.46 28.96
C ILE A 141 21.24 12.87 29.66
N ALA A 142 20.11 13.58 29.63
CA ALA A 142 18.85 13.09 30.20
C ALA A 142 18.01 12.34 29.16
N ALA A 143 18.00 12.80 27.89
CA ALA A 143 17.31 12.14 26.79
C ALA A 143 17.95 12.46 25.44
N VAL A 144 17.89 11.51 24.51
CA VAL A 144 18.37 11.65 23.13
C VAL A 144 17.17 11.58 22.19
N LEU A 145 16.93 12.65 21.43
CA LEU A 145 15.88 12.74 20.42
C LEU A 145 16.48 12.95 19.03
N ILE A 146 15.63 12.88 18.01
CA ILE A 146 16.05 12.95 16.59
C ILE A 146 16.68 14.32 16.26
N ASP A 147 16.08 15.41 16.73
CA ASP A 147 16.45 16.79 16.39
C ASP A 147 17.20 17.53 17.52
N ARG A 148 17.25 16.95 18.72
CA ARG A 148 17.79 17.57 19.93
C ARG A 148 18.20 16.55 20.98
N ILE A 149 18.98 16.99 21.96
CA ILE A 149 19.21 16.27 23.22
C ILE A 149 18.71 17.12 24.39
N ILE A 150 18.23 16.44 25.43
CA ILE A 150 17.94 17.06 26.73
C ILE A 150 19.11 16.76 27.65
N ILE A 151 19.68 17.79 28.24
CA ILE A 151 20.78 17.68 29.19
C ILE A 151 20.33 18.18 30.55
N SER A 152 20.79 17.56 31.62
CA SER A 152 20.58 18.04 32.98
C SER A 152 21.84 18.73 33.48
N ASN A 153 21.77 20.04 33.72
CA ASN A 153 22.87 20.84 34.24
C ASN A 153 22.51 21.32 35.66
N SER A 154 23.12 20.72 36.68
CA SER A 154 22.81 21.03 38.10
C SER A 154 21.34 20.82 38.47
N GLY A 155 20.70 19.79 37.90
CA GLY A 155 19.30 19.45 38.15
C GLY A 155 18.28 20.28 37.38
N ARG A 156 18.72 21.11 36.43
CA ARG A 156 17.85 21.79 35.47
C ARG A 156 18.00 21.18 34.09
N ASP A 157 16.89 20.77 33.50
CA ASP A 157 16.85 20.25 32.15
C ASP A 157 16.90 21.40 31.13
N GLU A 158 17.79 21.25 30.15
CA GLU A 158 18.03 22.21 29.07
C GLU A 158 18.10 21.48 27.73
N THR A 159 17.68 22.14 26.65
CA THR A 159 17.68 21.58 25.29
C THR A 159 18.90 22.02 24.50
N VAL A 160 19.62 21.07 23.89
CA VAL A 160 20.65 21.33 22.86
C VAL A 160 20.11 20.85 21.52
N MET A 161 19.96 21.77 20.56
CA MET A 161 19.48 21.45 19.21
C MET A 161 20.61 20.91 18.34
N LEU A 162 20.28 20.03 17.40
CA LEU A 162 21.19 19.58 16.34
C LEU A 162 21.65 20.78 15.49
N GLU A 163 22.94 20.81 15.18
CA GLU A 163 23.56 21.85 14.36
C GLU A 163 22.84 21.98 13.00
N GLY A 164 22.44 23.19 12.64
CA GLY A 164 21.66 23.48 11.43
C GLY A 164 20.14 23.48 11.60
N ILE A 165 19.60 23.14 12.78
CA ILE A 165 18.16 23.23 13.10
C ILE A 165 17.91 24.40 14.06
N GLU A 166 17.15 25.41 13.63
CA GLU A 166 16.80 26.54 14.48
C GLU A 166 15.81 26.14 15.59
N TYR A 167 16.05 26.64 16.81
CA TYR A 167 15.14 26.43 17.94
C TYR A 167 13.84 27.20 17.71
N LYS A 168 12.77 26.49 17.36
CA LYS A 168 11.41 27.03 17.42
C LYS A 168 10.76 26.57 18.73
N LYS A 169 10.54 27.52 19.65
CA LYS A 169 9.71 27.26 20.83
C LYS A 169 8.32 26.89 20.31
N LEU A 170 7.92 25.64 20.47
CA LEU A 170 6.54 25.25 20.24
C LEU A 170 5.76 25.86 21.40
N ASP A 171 4.89 26.84 21.12
CA ASP A 171 3.83 27.24 22.06
C ASP A 171 2.85 26.06 22.17
N LEU A 172 3.29 25.02 22.86
CA LEU A 172 2.41 23.97 23.35
C LEU A 172 1.65 24.62 24.49
N LYS A 173 0.53 25.26 24.15
CA LYS A 173 -0.52 25.53 25.13
C LYS A 173 -0.88 24.17 25.70
N GLN A 174 -0.28 23.84 26.85
CA GLN A 174 -0.46 22.59 27.56
C GLN A 174 -1.95 22.30 27.56
N PRO A 175 -2.44 21.27 26.82
CA PRO A 175 -3.77 20.78 27.09
C PRO A 175 -3.72 20.37 28.56
N ALA A 176 -4.67 20.85 29.36
CA ALA A 176 -4.88 20.33 30.71
C ALA A 176 -4.76 18.80 30.63
N PRO A 177 -4.10 18.13 31.60
CA PRO A 177 -3.87 16.69 31.53
C PRO A 177 -5.19 16.03 31.17
N ALA A 178 -5.29 15.55 29.94
CA ALA A 178 -6.47 14.86 29.48
C ALA A 178 -6.54 13.65 30.42
N ALA A 179 -7.53 13.66 31.31
CA ALA A 179 -7.92 12.47 32.05
C ALA A 179 -7.86 11.33 31.04
N ALA A 180 -7.09 10.28 31.37
CA ALA A 180 -6.78 9.15 30.52
C ALA A 180 -7.94 8.94 29.53
N SER A 181 -7.76 9.43 28.31
CA SER A 181 -8.74 9.15 27.27
C SER A 181 -8.53 7.68 27.01
N ASN A 182 -9.43 6.89 27.58
CA ASN A 182 -9.64 5.51 27.21
C ASN A 182 -10.04 5.54 25.73
N VAL A 183 -9.08 5.71 24.82
CA VAL A 183 -9.23 5.34 23.43
C VAL A 183 -9.11 3.82 23.39
N VAL A 184 -10.10 3.19 24.02
CA VAL A 184 -10.59 1.88 23.60
C VAL A 184 -11.20 2.16 22.22
N GLY A 185 -10.63 1.61 21.16
CA GLY A 185 -11.21 1.75 19.83
C GLY A 185 -10.29 2.22 18.71
N ASN A 186 -8.96 2.14 18.86
CA ASN A 186 -8.08 2.18 17.69
C ASN A 186 -7.02 1.06 17.67
N ASN A 187 -7.36 -0.09 18.26
CA ASN A 187 -6.65 -1.33 17.96
C ASN A 187 -7.28 -1.93 16.69
N PRO A 188 -6.48 -2.29 15.66
CA PRO A 188 -6.98 -2.98 14.47
C PRO A 188 -7.78 -4.25 14.78
N ARG A 189 -7.44 -4.94 15.88
CA ARG A 189 -8.16 -6.13 16.36
C ARG A 189 -9.56 -5.83 16.88
N ASP A 190 -9.74 -4.71 17.58
CA ASP A 190 -11.05 -4.34 18.14
C ASP A 190 -12.03 -4.01 17.00
N ASN A 191 -11.55 -3.37 15.93
CA ASN A 191 -12.34 -3.08 14.74
C ASN A 191 -12.71 -4.34 13.94
N GLU A 192 -11.82 -5.33 13.89
CA GLU A 192 -12.06 -6.59 13.20
C GLU A 192 -13.06 -7.49 13.94
N GLU A 193 -12.94 -7.59 15.27
CA GLU A 193 -13.92 -8.27 16.13
C GLU A 193 -15.30 -7.60 16.04
N LYS A 194 -15.33 -6.26 16.02
CA LYS A 194 -16.57 -5.50 15.92
C LYS A 194 -17.22 -5.62 14.54
N LEU A 195 -16.43 -5.61 13.46
CA LEU A 195 -16.92 -5.87 12.11
C LEU A 195 -17.46 -7.30 11.96
N ALA A 196 -16.82 -8.29 12.58
CA ALA A 196 -17.31 -9.67 12.62
C ALA A 196 -18.66 -9.77 13.35
N ALA A 197 -18.82 -9.07 14.48
CA ALA A 197 -20.09 -8.99 15.21
C ALA A 197 -21.20 -8.30 14.38
N ILE A 198 -20.85 -7.22 13.67
CA ILE A 198 -21.78 -6.53 12.77
C ILE A 198 -22.22 -7.47 11.65
N ARG A 199 -21.28 -8.16 10.97
CA ARG A 199 -21.60 -9.14 9.92
C ARG A 199 -22.53 -10.22 10.45
N SER A 200 -22.19 -10.86 11.57
CA SER A 200 -23.04 -11.91 12.17
C SER A 200 -24.44 -11.42 12.53
N THR A 201 -24.59 -10.16 12.94
CA THR A 201 -25.90 -9.55 13.23
C THR A 201 -26.72 -9.42 11.95
N ILE A 202 -26.08 -9.02 10.84
CA ILE A 202 -26.74 -8.87 9.55
C ILE A 202 -27.05 -10.25 8.91
N THR A 203 -26.20 -11.27 9.13
CA THR A 203 -26.50 -12.64 8.69
C THR A 203 -27.76 -13.19 9.37
N GLN A 204 -27.98 -12.87 10.65
CA GLN A 204 -29.16 -13.31 11.40
C GLN A 204 -30.42 -12.54 11.01
N ASP A 205 -30.29 -11.25 10.73
CA ASP A 205 -31.36 -10.40 10.24
C ASP A 205 -30.81 -9.41 9.20
N PRO A 206 -30.95 -9.74 7.89
CA PRO A 206 -30.46 -8.88 6.82
C PRO A 206 -31.03 -7.45 6.84
N GLN A 207 -32.18 -7.22 7.48
CA GLN A 207 -32.76 -5.87 7.62
C GLN A 207 -31.89 -4.94 8.49
N GLN A 208 -31.02 -5.51 9.34
CA GLN A 208 -30.11 -4.75 10.19
C GLN A 208 -29.10 -3.94 9.39
N ILE A 209 -28.86 -4.26 8.10
CA ILE A 209 -27.95 -3.50 7.24
C ILE A 209 -28.30 -2.01 7.19
N PHE A 210 -29.60 -1.67 7.23
CA PHE A 210 -30.09 -0.29 7.18
C PHE A 210 -29.76 0.53 8.43
N GLN A 211 -29.32 -0.12 9.52
CA GLN A 211 -28.81 0.56 10.70
C GLN A 211 -27.38 1.05 10.50
N TYR A 212 -26.62 0.42 9.60
CA TYR A 212 -25.21 0.72 9.32
C TYR A 212 -25.05 1.57 8.06
N VAL A 213 -25.95 1.41 7.09
CA VAL A 213 -25.97 2.17 5.84
C VAL A 213 -27.33 2.84 5.68
N ARG A 214 -27.34 4.19 5.67
CA ARG A 214 -28.57 4.98 5.49
C ARG A 214 -28.71 5.42 4.05
N LEU A 215 -29.90 5.21 3.50
CA LEU A 215 -30.28 5.63 2.15
C LEU A 215 -31.29 6.77 2.23
N SER A 216 -31.01 7.87 1.55
CA SER A 216 -31.89 9.04 1.49
C SER A 216 -32.17 9.42 0.04
N GLN A 217 -33.45 9.57 -0.32
CA GLN A 217 -33.86 9.79 -1.70
C GLN A 217 -33.28 11.11 -2.26
N VAL A 218 -32.72 11.07 -3.47
CA VAL A 218 -32.28 12.25 -4.21
C VAL A 218 -33.13 12.40 -5.47
N LYS A 219 -33.66 13.60 -5.70
CA LYS A 219 -34.46 13.92 -6.88
C LYS A 219 -33.75 14.96 -7.75
N ARG A 220 -33.81 14.79 -9.07
CA ARG A 220 -33.41 15.77 -10.08
C ARG A 220 -34.59 15.94 -11.03
N ASP A 221 -35.00 17.18 -11.29
CA ASP A 221 -36.13 17.52 -12.19
C ASP A 221 -37.44 16.77 -11.87
N GLY A 222 -37.71 16.56 -10.58
CA GLY A 222 -38.91 15.87 -10.10
C GLY A 222 -38.88 14.34 -10.23
N LYS A 223 -37.82 13.76 -10.82
CA LYS A 223 -37.60 12.31 -10.91
C LYS A 223 -36.58 11.84 -9.88
N ILE A 224 -36.67 10.59 -9.46
CA ILE A 224 -35.68 9.99 -8.56
C ILE A 224 -34.40 9.76 -9.37
N SER A 225 -33.29 10.33 -8.89
CA SER A 225 -31.97 10.14 -9.49
C SER A 225 -31.17 9.04 -8.79
N GLY A 226 -31.64 8.55 -7.64
CA GLY A 226 -30.99 7.54 -6.81
C GLY A 226 -31.16 7.83 -5.31
N TYR A 227 -30.36 7.16 -4.49
CA TYR A 227 -30.36 7.34 -3.04
C TYR A 227 -28.97 7.71 -2.54
N ARG A 228 -28.87 8.84 -1.84
CA ARG A 228 -27.64 9.24 -1.16
C ARG A 228 -27.36 8.30 0.01
N VAL A 229 -26.17 7.72 -0.01
CA VAL A 229 -25.64 6.81 0.98
C VAL A 229 -24.92 7.61 2.06
N SER A 230 -25.19 7.27 3.32
CA SER A 230 -24.56 7.91 4.49
C SER A 230 -24.32 6.88 5.59
N PRO A 231 -23.33 7.10 6.47
CA PRO A 231 -23.06 6.20 7.58
C PRO A 231 -24.25 6.18 8.55
N GLY A 232 -24.53 4.98 9.07
CA GLY A 232 -25.57 4.75 10.07
C GLY A 232 -25.08 4.92 11.50
N ARG A 233 -25.58 4.06 12.40
CA ARG A 233 -25.20 4.01 13.82
C ARG A 233 -23.73 3.66 14.01
N ASP A 234 -23.21 2.77 13.16
CA ASP A 234 -21.80 2.41 13.15
C ASP A 234 -21.21 2.60 11.76
N ALA A 235 -20.19 3.46 11.67
CA ALA A 235 -19.51 3.76 10.43
C ALA A 235 -18.46 2.70 10.06
N GLU A 236 -18.16 1.73 10.94
CA GLU A 236 -17.13 0.72 10.68
C GLU A 236 -17.43 -0.14 9.46
N LEU A 237 -18.65 -0.70 9.37
CA LEU A 237 -19.06 -1.46 8.19
C LEU A 237 -19.02 -0.57 6.93
N PHE A 238 -19.57 0.64 7.03
CA PHE A 238 -19.64 1.61 5.94
C PHE A 238 -18.24 1.90 5.35
N ASN A 239 -17.27 2.18 6.21
CA ASN A 239 -15.90 2.45 5.82
C ASN A 239 -15.20 1.18 5.31
N ALA A 240 -15.43 0.03 5.96
CA ALA A 240 -14.79 -1.24 5.63
C ALA A 240 -15.17 -1.77 4.24
N VAL A 241 -16.40 -1.51 3.78
CA VAL A 241 -16.86 -1.89 2.43
C VAL A 241 -16.46 -0.86 1.36
N GLY A 242 -15.86 0.27 1.75
CA GLY A 242 -15.39 1.30 0.82
C GLY A 242 -16.46 2.30 0.37
N LEU A 243 -17.59 2.40 1.09
CA LEU A 243 -18.57 3.47 0.89
C LEU A 243 -18.01 4.79 1.39
N GLN A 244 -18.42 5.86 0.72
CA GLN A 244 -18.09 7.23 1.11
C GLN A 244 -19.36 8.02 1.34
N ASN A 245 -19.32 8.89 2.35
CA ASN A 245 -20.47 9.72 2.69
C ASN A 245 -20.79 10.64 1.51
N GLY A 246 -22.01 10.54 0.98
CA GLY A 246 -22.44 11.33 -0.17
C GLY A 246 -22.45 10.57 -1.49
N ASP A 247 -21.98 9.33 -1.53
CA ASP A 247 -22.18 8.41 -2.66
C ASP A 247 -23.67 8.36 -3.05
N ILE A 248 -23.98 8.24 -4.35
CA ILE A 248 -25.35 8.09 -4.84
C ILE A 248 -25.56 6.67 -5.34
N ALA A 249 -26.31 5.86 -4.58
CA ALA A 249 -26.72 4.54 -5.00
C ALA A 249 -27.72 4.61 -6.16
N VAL A 250 -27.38 3.95 -7.27
CA VAL A 250 -28.16 3.89 -8.51
C VAL A 250 -28.69 2.49 -8.79
N ALA A 251 -28.04 1.44 -8.30
CA ALA A 251 -28.55 0.06 -8.37
C ALA A 251 -28.24 -0.72 -7.09
N LEU A 252 -29.11 -1.66 -6.72
CA LEU A 252 -28.87 -2.62 -5.63
C LEU A 252 -29.30 -4.01 -6.10
N ASN A 253 -28.38 -4.98 -6.10
CA ASN A 253 -28.61 -6.34 -6.59
C ASN A 253 -29.23 -6.39 -8.01
N GLY A 254 -28.84 -5.44 -8.86
CA GLY A 254 -29.37 -5.29 -10.21
C GLY A 254 -30.73 -4.61 -10.30
N ALA A 255 -31.40 -4.29 -9.18
CA ALA A 255 -32.59 -3.47 -9.16
C ALA A 255 -32.21 -1.98 -9.33
N ASP A 256 -32.85 -1.30 -10.28
CA ASP A 256 -32.63 0.11 -10.58
C ASP A 256 -33.28 1.00 -9.51
N LEU A 257 -32.45 1.73 -8.77
CA LEU A 257 -32.92 2.59 -7.68
C LEU A 257 -33.48 3.94 -8.15
N THR A 258 -33.47 4.20 -9.46
CA THR A 258 -34.20 5.34 -10.03
C THR A 258 -35.69 5.04 -10.19
N ASP A 259 -36.11 3.76 -10.11
CA ASP A 259 -37.51 3.35 -10.06
C ASP A 259 -38.10 3.56 -8.65
N PRO A 260 -39.20 4.34 -8.50
CA PRO A 260 -39.91 4.49 -7.24
C PRO A 260 -40.34 3.18 -6.56
N ALA A 261 -40.58 2.11 -7.33
CA ALA A 261 -41.03 0.82 -6.79
C ALA A 261 -39.88 -0.06 -6.26
N ALA A 262 -38.63 0.18 -6.70
CA ALA A 262 -37.50 -0.70 -6.43
C ALA A 262 -37.19 -0.84 -4.94
N MET A 263 -37.22 0.26 -4.16
CA MET A 263 -36.98 0.19 -2.71
C MET A 263 -38.00 -0.70 -2.01
N GLY A 264 -39.27 -0.64 -2.38
CA GLY A 264 -40.31 -1.47 -1.77
C GLY A 264 -40.06 -2.96 -2.00
N GLN A 265 -39.63 -3.33 -3.22
CA GLN A 265 -39.27 -4.70 -3.56
C GLN A 265 -38.02 -5.16 -2.79
N ILE A 266 -37.00 -4.31 -2.71
CA ILE A 266 -35.79 -4.58 -1.95
C ILE A 266 -36.12 -4.82 -0.47
N TYR A 267 -36.94 -3.99 0.16
CA TYR A 267 -37.34 -4.18 1.56
C TYR A 267 -38.09 -5.51 1.79
N GLN A 268 -38.81 -6.01 0.79
CA GLN A 268 -39.52 -7.29 0.88
C GLN A 268 -38.60 -8.48 0.68
N SER A 269 -37.62 -8.38 -0.23
CA SER A 269 -36.72 -9.49 -0.55
C SER A 269 -35.44 -9.51 0.28
N ILE A 270 -35.13 -8.46 1.05
CA ILE A 270 -33.87 -8.31 1.79
C ILE A 270 -33.61 -9.48 2.75
N SER A 271 -34.66 -10.01 3.36
CA SER A 271 -34.58 -11.11 4.34
C SER A 271 -34.11 -12.43 3.73
N ASP A 272 -34.21 -12.60 2.40
CA ASP A 272 -33.78 -13.81 1.69
C ASP A 272 -32.36 -13.70 1.11
N LEU A 273 -31.72 -12.53 1.25
CA LEU A 273 -30.43 -12.24 0.64
C LEU A 273 -29.26 -12.60 1.57
N THR A 274 -28.25 -13.26 1.01
CA THR A 274 -26.96 -13.53 1.69
C THR A 274 -25.87 -12.52 1.30
N GLU A 275 -26.13 -11.72 0.27
CA GLU A 275 -25.20 -10.71 -0.23
C GLU A 275 -25.91 -9.49 -0.80
N LEU A 276 -25.23 -8.35 -0.75
CA LEU A 276 -25.62 -7.10 -1.37
C LEU A 276 -24.51 -6.60 -2.28
N ASN A 277 -24.87 -6.32 -3.53
CA ASN A 277 -24.08 -5.57 -4.49
C ASN A 277 -24.75 -4.22 -4.73
N LEU A 278 -24.07 -3.15 -4.30
CA LEU A 278 -24.55 -1.78 -4.42
C LEU A 278 -23.69 -1.03 -5.44
N THR A 279 -24.31 -0.60 -6.54
CA THR A 279 -23.65 0.28 -7.50
C THR A 279 -23.89 1.74 -7.10
N VAL A 280 -22.81 2.46 -6.83
CA VAL A 280 -22.82 3.88 -6.44
C VAL A 280 -22.13 4.76 -7.48
N GLU A 281 -22.63 5.98 -7.64
CA GLU A 281 -21.98 7.06 -8.38
C GLU A 281 -21.20 7.95 -7.41
N ARG A 282 -19.89 8.05 -7.62
CA ARG A 282 -18.95 8.90 -6.88
C ARG A 282 -18.19 9.75 -7.88
N ASP A 283 -18.27 11.07 -7.73
CA ASP A 283 -17.63 12.03 -8.64
C ASP A 283 -17.94 11.79 -10.13
N GLY A 284 -19.15 11.30 -10.43
CA GLY A 284 -19.60 10.98 -11.79
C GLY A 284 -19.11 9.63 -12.33
N GLN A 285 -18.44 8.81 -11.53
CA GLN A 285 -18.00 7.45 -11.87
C GLN A 285 -18.74 6.38 -11.08
N GLN A 286 -19.10 5.27 -11.74
CA GLN A 286 -19.75 4.14 -11.09
C GLN A 286 -18.75 3.23 -10.39
N HIS A 287 -19.11 2.79 -9.19
CA HIS A 287 -18.34 1.89 -8.34
C HIS A 287 -19.28 0.82 -7.79
N ASP A 288 -18.86 -0.45 -7.84
CA ASP A 288 -19.62 -1.55 -7.25
C ASP A 288 -19.08 -1.88 -5.86
N ILE A 289 -19.97 -1.97 -4.89
CA ILE A 289 -19.68 -2.23 -3.49
C ILE A 289 -20.34 -3.54 -3.09
N PHE A 290 -19.53 -4.51 -2.70
CA PHE A 290 -19.98 -5.84 -2.31
C PHE A 290 -19.97 -6.00 -0.80
N ILE A 291 -21.10 -6.44 -0.25
CA ILE A 291 -21.28 -6.73 1.16
C ILE A 291 -21.80 -8.16 1.28
N GLN A 292 -20.95 -9.05 1.80
CA GLN A 292 -21.32 -10.43 2.09
C GLN A 292 -21.70 -10.54 3.57
N PHE A 293 -22.80 -11.24 3.84
CA PHE A 293 -23.27 -11.57 5.18
C PHE A 293 -23.14 -13.07 5.47
#